data_AF-A0A2N1KNM6-F1
#
_entry.id   AF-A0A2N1KNM6-F1
#
_cell.length_a   1.000
_cell.length_b   1.000
_cell.length_c   1.000
_cell.angle_alpha   90.00
_cell.angle_beta   90.00
_cell.angle_gamma   90.00
#
_symmetry.space_group_name_H-M   'P 1'
#
loop_
_entity.id
_entity.type
_entity.pdbx_description
1 polymer ?
#
loop_
_entity_poly.entity_id
_entity_poly.type
_entity_poly.pdbx_seq_one_letter_code
_entity_poly.pdbx_strand_id
1 'polypeptide(L)'
;MEYLKIEPADHLKPYVHWFGLLRNQRSEALTHTFRIVSDGCPGLVFQQTADSFYTIDGKPFPHLYLHGPATAHSQNTAFGTYDMIFVHFQPQA
;
A
#
# COMPACT_ATOMS: atom_id res chain seq x y z
N MET A 1 2.28 -13.25 -3.68
CA MET A 1 2.31 -11.96 -2.93
C MET A 1 3.55 -11.92 -2.06
N GLU A 2 4.38 -10.90 -2.25
CA GLU A 2 5.62 -10.61 -1.51
C GLU A 2 5.52 -9.21 -0.91
N TYR A 3 6.00 -9.03 0.31
CA TYR A 3 6.04 -7.74 0.99
C TYR A 3 7.46 -7.41 1.43
N LEU A 4 7.96 -6.25 1.03
CA LEU A 4 9.27 -5.73 1.42
C LEU A 4 9.10 -4.40 2.15
N LYS A 5 9.78 -4.26 3.29
CA LYS A 5 9.96 -3.00 4.00
C LYS A 5 11.35 -2.46 3.71
N ILE A 6 11.43 -1.19 3.33
CA ILE A 6 12.66 -0.52 2.92
C ILE A 6 12.86 0.69 3.83
N GLU A 7 14.06 0.81 4.39
CA GLU A 7 14.45 1.95 5.22
C GLU A 7 14.61 3.21 4.36
N PRO A 8 14.17 4.38 4.85
CA PRO A 8 14.31 5.63 4.11
C PRO A 8 15.77 6.11 4.11
N ALA A 9 16.16 6.81 3.05
CA ALA A 9 17.41 7.56 3.03
C ALA A 9 17.47 8.59 4.18
N ASP A 10 18.66 8.93 4.65
CA ASP A 10 18.83 9.74 5.86
C ASP A 10 18.08 11.08 5.83
N HIS A 11 18.04 11.75 4.68
CA HIS A 11 17.35 13.02 4.52
C HIS A 11 15.80 12.89 4.51
N LEU A 12 15.27 11.67 4.35
CA LEU A 12 13.83 11.39 4.38
C LEU A 12 13.35 10.88 5.73
N LYS A 13 14.24 10.38 6.61
CA LYS A 13 13.89 9.90 7.96
C LYS A 13 13.04 10.86 8.79
N PRO A 14 13.20 12.20 8.70
CA PRO A 14 12.33 13.14 9.43
C PRO A 14 10.87 13.14 8.97
N TYR A 15 10.58 12.64 7.75
CA TYR A 15 9.24 12.71 7.12
C TYR A 15 8.65 11.32 6.86
N VAL A 16 9.50 10.36 6.52
CA VAL A 16 9.14 8.99 6.15
C VAL A 16 9.67 8.05 7.22
N HIS A 17 8.79 7.23 7.75
CA HIS A 17 9.16 6.18 8.70
C HIS A 17 9.68 4.94 7.96
N TRP A 18 9.05 4.55 6.85
CA TRP A 18 9.54 3.48 5.96
C TRP A 18 8.82 3.49 4.61
N PHE A 19 9.39 2.78 3.64
CA PHE A 19 8.73 2.47 2.36
C PHE A 19 8.31 0.99 2.33
N GLY A 20 7.14 0.72 1.78
CA GLY A 20 6.63 -0.63 1.58
C GLY A 20 6.53 -0.94 0.09
N LEU A 21 6.84 -2.17 -0.30
CA LEU A 21 6.53 -2.71 -1.62
C LEU A 21 5.71 -3.98 -1.44
N LEU A 22 4.48 -3.97 -1.95
CA LEU A 22 3.64 -5.15 -2.07
C LEU A 22 3.59 -5.55 -3.53
N ARG A 23 4.10 -6.74 -3.83
CA ARG A 23 4.33 -7.20 -5.20
C ARG A 23 3.74 -8.59 -5.42
N ASN A 24 3.22 -8.83 -6.61
CA ASN A 24 2.97 -10.16 -7.13
C ASN A 24 3.41 -10.23 -8.59
N GLN A 25 4.36 -11.10 -8.90
CA GLN A 25 4.90 -11.30 -10.26
C GLN A 25 4.45 -12.64 -10.87
N ARG A 26 3.59 -13.39 -10.19
CA ARG A 26 3.04 -14.65 -10.70
C ARG A 26 1.83 -14.33 -11.58
N SER A 27 1.84 -14.79 -12.83
CA SER A 27 0.79 -14.53 -13.83
C SER A 27 -0.47 -15.38 -13.66
N GLU A 28 -0.46 -16.34 -12.74
CA GLU A 28 -1.66 -17.11 -12.43
C GLU A 28 -2.74 -16.17 -11.89
N ALA A 29 -3.99 -16.36 -12.33
CA ALA A 29 -5.14 -15.55 -11.97
C ALA A 29 -5.51 -15.75 -10.48
N LEU A 30 -4.65 -15.24 -9.61
CA LEU A 30 -4.76 -15.34 -8.17
C LEU A 30 -5.37 -14.05 -7.64
N THR A 31 -6.54 -14.20 -7.04
CA THR A 31 -7.14 -13.19 -6.18
C THR A 31 -6.49 -13.27 -4.81
N HIS A 32 -5.90 -12.17 -4.36
CA HIS A 32 -5.30 -12.06 -3.04
C HIS A 32 -6.13 -11.11 -2.18
N THR A 33 -6.62 -11.60 -1.05
CA THR A 33 -7.27 -10.75 -0.05
C THR A 33 -6.26 -10.40 1.04
N PHE A 34 -6.16 -9.12 1.37
CA PHE A 34 -5.25 -8.64 2.41
C PHE A 34 -5.92 -7.59 3.29
N ARG A 35 -5.33 -7.35 4.45
CA ARG A 35 -5.78 -6.34 5.41
C ARG A 35 -4.71 -5.30 5.59
N ILE A 36 -5.09 -4.03 5.51
CA ILE A 36 -4.24 -2.91 5.94
C ILE A 36 -4.55 -2.68 7.41
N VAL A 37 -3.54 -2.85 8.27
CA VAL A 37 -3.65 -2.60 9.70
C VAL A 37 -3.57 -1.10 9.94
N SER A 38 -4.48 -0.57 10.74
CA SER A 38 -4.44 0.83 11.19
C SER A 38 -3.30 1.04 12.18
N ASP A 39 -2.44 2.02 11.92
CA ASP A 39 -1.35 2.43 12.81
C ASP A 39 -1.39 3.93 13.14
N GLY A 40 -2.46 4.63 12.73
CA GLY A 40 -2.66 6.05 12.99
C GLY A 40 -1.69 6.99 12.26
N CYS A 41 -0.86 6.48 11.35
CA CYS A 41 0.08 7.29 10.59
C CYS A 41 -0.48 7.59 9.20
N PRO A 42 -0.27 8.81 8.67
CA PRO A 42 -0.60 9.09 7.28
C PRO A 42 0.38 8.37 6.35
N GLY A 43 -0.01 8.26 5.08
CA GLY A 43 0.85 7.69 4.06
C GLY A 43 0.47 8.12 2.66
N LEU A 44 1.32 7.76 1.70
CA LEU A 44 1.06 7.88 0.28
C LEU A 44 1.09 6.49 -0.34
N VAL A 45 0.11 6.18 -1.18
CA VAL A 45 0.07 4.89 -1.87
C VAL A 45 0.08 5.13 -3.37
N PHE A 46 0.97 4.41 -4.05
CA PHE A 46 1.11 4.43 -5.49
C PHE A 46 1.02 3.01 -6.05
N GLN A 47 0.13 2.81 -7.03
CA GLN A 47 -0.04 1.56 -7.74
C GLN A 47 0.67 1.62 -9.08
N GLN A 48 1.85 1.02 -9.23
CA GLN A 48 2.55 1.04 -10.52
C GLN A 48 1.76 0.31 -11.61
N THR A 49 1.05 -0.76 -11.25
CA THR A 49 0.06 -1.39 -12.12
C THR A 49 -1.33 -0.86 -11.75
N ALA A 50 -1.90 -0.02 -12.63
CA ALA A 50 -3.27 0.47 -12.43
C ALA A 50 -4.29 -0.69 -12.41
N ASP A 51 -5.43 -0.45 -11.77
CA ASP A 51 -6.61 -1.34 -11.76
C ASP A 51 -6.38 -2.75 -11.20
N SER A 52 -5.33 -2.96 -10.42
CA SER A 52 -5.07 -4.26 -9.79
C SER A 52 -5.65 -4.37 -8.38
N PHE A 53 -5.94 -3.25 -7.71
CA PHE A 53 -6.38 -3.21 -6.32
C PHE A 53 -7.78 -2.64 -6.17
N TYR A 54 -8.56 -3.30 -5.33
CA TYR A 54 -9.96 -2.97 -5.08
C TYR A 54 -10.25 -3.03 -3.58
N THR A 55 -11.16 -2.20 -3.12
CA THR A 55 -11.78 -2.33 -1.80
C THR A 55 -12.60 -3.63 -1.75
N ILE A 56 -12.97 -4.08 -0.55
CA ILE A 56 -13.79 -5.29 -0.40
C ILE A 56 -15.17 -5.17 -1.08
N ASP A 57 -15.71 -3.96 -1.22
CA ASP A 57 -16.95 -3.68 -1.97
C ASP A 57 -16.74 -3.51 -3.48
N GLY A 58 -15.53 -3.80 -3.98
CA GLY A 58 -15.22 -3.84 -5.42
C GLY A 58 -14.94 -2.49 -6.05
N LYS A 59 -14.69 -1.43 -5.27
CA LYS A 59 -14.30 -0.12 -5.82
C LYS A 59 -12.81 -0.11 -6.12
N PRO A 60 -12.38 0.33 -7.31
CA PRO A 60 -10.96 0.40 -7.65
C PRO A 60 -10.27 1.46 -6.80
N PHE A 61 -9.03 1.19 -6.42
CA PHE A 61 -8.18 2.20 -5.80
C PHE A 61 -7.64 3.18 -6.84
N PRO A 62 -7.50 4.49 -6.52
CA PRO A 62 -6.82 5.43 -7.39
C PRO A 62 -5.35 5.05 -7.59
N HIS A 63 -4.78 5.38 -8.75
CA HIS A 63 -3.36 5.12 -9.06
C HIS A 63 -2.43 5.74 -8.01
N LEU A 64 -2.73 6.95 -7.54
CA LEU A 64 -2.01 7.66 -6.49
C LEU A 64 -3.02 8.27 -5.53
N TYR A 65 -2.87 8.03 -4.23
CA TYR A 65 -3.74 8.64 -3.22
C TYR A 65 -3.05 8.77 -1.87
N LEU A 66 -3.50 9.73 -1.08
CA LEU A 66 -3.11 9.87 0.32
C LEU A 66 -3.94 8.91 1.18
N HIS A 67 -3.25 8.14 2.00
CA HIS A 67 -3.84 7.40 3.10
C HIS A 67 -3.84 8.29 4.34
N GLY A 68 -5.02 8.63 4.85
CA GLY A 68 -5.14 9.38 6.11
C GLY A 68 -4.80 8.51 7.32
N PRO A 69 -4.67 9.11 8.51
CA PRO A 69 -4.45 8.37 9.76
C PRO A 69 -5.69 7.51 10.07
N ALA A 70 -5.67 6.27 9.60
CA ALA A 70 -6.76 5.33 9.78
C ALA A 70 -6.73 4.77 11.20
N THR A 71 -7.89 4.75 11.87
CA THR A 71 -8.09 4.12 13.19
C THR A 71 -8.71 2.72 13.08
N ALA A 72 -9.24 2.37 11.91
CA ALA A 72 -9.81 1.07 11.60
C ALA A 72 -9.02 0.37 10.49
N HIS A 73 -8.96 -0.95 10.57
CA HIS A 73 -8.39 -1.77 9.51
C HIS A 73 -9.28 -1.74 8.26
N SER A 74 -8.68 -1.90 7.09
CA SER A 74 -9.41 -2.12 5.83
C SER A 74 -9.09 -3.48 5.25
N GLN A 75 -10.07 -4.10 4.59
CA GLN A 75 -9.89 -5.33 3.84
C GLN A 75 -9.99 -5.01 2.34
N ASN A 76 -9.04 -5.52 1.58
CA ASN A 76 -8.87 -5.19 0.17
C ASN A 76 -8.50 -6.44 -0.63
N THR A 77 -8.68 -6.36 -1.93
CA THR A 77 -8.43 -7.43 -2.87
C THR A 77 -7.47 -6.96 -3.96
N ALA A 78 -6.54 -7.82 -4.35
CA ALA A 78 -5.62 -7.58 -5.45
C ALA A 78 -5.69 -8.72 -6.48
N PHE A 79 -5.55 -8.41 -7.76
CA PHE A 79 -5.67 -9.36 -8.86
C PHE A 79 -4.44 -9.35 -9.77
N GLY A 80 -4.05 -10.53 -10.25
CA GLY A 80 -3.00 -10.67 -11.27
C GLY A 80 -1.63 -10.21 -10.79
N THR A 81 -0.83 -9.67 -11.72
CA THR A 81 0.49 -9.14 -11.43
C THR A 81 0.42 -7.68 -11.06
N TYR A 82 0.97 -7.31 -9.91
CA TYR A 82 0.83 -5.97 -9.37
C TYR A 82 2.06 -5.55 -8.57
N ASP A 83 2.30 -4.24 -8.57
CA ASP A 83 3.28 -3.56 -7.74
C ASP A 83 2.61 -2.35 -7.08
N MET A 84 2.54 -2.37 -5.75
CA MET A 84 2.05 -1.26 -4.94
C MET A 84 3.15 -0.79 -4.00
N ILE A 85 3.40 0.52 -4.04
CA ILE A 85 4.37 1.20 -3.20
C ILE A 85 3.61 1.98 -2.13
N PHE A 86 4.06 1.84 -0.89
CA PHE A 86 3.59 2.60 0.26
C PHE A 86 4.71 3.51 0.74
N VAL A 87 4.39 4.77 0.99
CA VAL A 87 5.22 5.67 1.79
C VAL A 87 4.51 5.80 3.13
N HIS A 88 5.12 5.27 4.18
CA HIS A 88 4.62 5.41 5.54
C HIS A 88 5.25 6.65 6.15
N PHE A 89 4.45 7.68 6.38
CA PHE A 89 4.96 8.93 6.91
C PHE A 89 5.13 8.87 8.43
N GLN A 90 5.93 9.77 8.98
CA GLN A 90 5.93 10.03 10.41
C GLN A 90 4.52 10.48 10.85
N PRO A 91 4.08 10.18 12.08
CA PRO A 91 2.71 10.49 12.50
C PRO A 91 2.35 11.98 12.46
N GLN A 92 3.34 12.87 12.54
CA GLN A 92 3.17 14.34 12.52
C GLN A 92 3.61 15.00 11.21
N ALA A 93 3.87 14.23 10.15
CA ALA A 93 4.29 14.75 8.85
C ALA A 93 3.17 15.53 8.13
#